data_AF-A0A846DHW8-F1
#
_entry.id   AF-A0A846DHW8-F1
#
_cell.length_a   1.000
_cell.length_b   1.000
_cell.length_c   1.000
_cell.angle_alpha   90.00
_cell.angle_beta   90.00
_cell.angle_gamma   90.00
#
_symmetry.space_group_name_H-M   'P 1'
#
loop_
_entity.id
_entity.type
_entity.pdbx_description
1 polymer ?
#
loop_
_entity_poly.entity_id
_entity_poly.type
_entity_poly.pdbx_seq_one_letter_code
_entity_poly.pdbx_strand_id
1 'polypeptide(L)'
;MLWKKLRRWGKRRHPKKSITWVIKKYWGTIGKDNWMFMTGKENYLPLHASTKIVRYKKVKDTKSPDDGDLIYWSTRLSKHPEATSRKVKLLKRQKGFEVTVR
;
A
#
# COMPACT_ATOMS: atom_id res chain seq x y z
N MET A 1 19.20 -1.09 -5.12
CA MET A 1 19.87 -2.42 -5.05
C MET A 1 19.19 -3.54 -5.86
N LEU A 2 17.89 -3.49 -6.15
CA LEU A 2 17.14 -4.55 -6.85
C LEU A 2 17.71 -4.94 -8.23
N TRP A 3 18.12 -3.94 -9.03
CA TRP A 3 18.68 -4.16 -10.36
C TRP A 3 19.88 -5.12 -10.37
N LYS A 4 20.81 -4.98 -9.41
CA LYS A 4 22.00 -5.85 -9.31
C LYS A 4 21.61 -7.31 -9.04
N LYS A 5 20.60 -7.52 -8.18
CA LYS A 5 20.07 -8.86 -7.83
C LYS A 5 19.41 -9.52 -9.06
N LEU A 6 18.56 -8.79 -9.77
CA LEU A 6 17.89 -9.27 -10.99
C LEU A 6 18.88 -9.56 -12.11
N ARG A 7 19.90 -8.71 -12.30
CA ARG A 7 20.98 -8.94 -13.28
C ARG A 7 21.75 -10.23 -12.96
N ARG A 8 22.10 -10.46 -11.69
CA ARG A 8 22.79 -11.70 -11.27
C ARG A 8 21.89 -12.92 -11.46
N TRP A 9 20.61 -12.82 -11.11
CA TRP A 9 19.63 -13.89 -11.37
C TRP A 9 19.52 -14.22 -12.86
N GLY A 10 19.41 -13.21 -13.73
CA GLY A 10 19.30 -13.42 -15.18
C GLY A 10 20.54 -14.10 -15.76
N LYS A 11 21.74 -13.75 -15.28
CA LYS A 11 22.98 -14.44 -15.67
C LYS A 11 23.05 -15.88 -15.19
N ARG A 12 22.59 -16.15 -13.97
CA ARG A 12 22.51 -17.51 -13.45
C ARG A 12 21.50 -18.36 -14.23
N ARG A 13 20.38 -17.78 -14.66
CA ARG A 13 19.35 -18.46 -15.46
C ARG A 13 19.81 -18.76 -16.89
N HIS A 14 20.69 -17.92 -17.45
CA HIS A 14 21.19 -18.04 -18.82
C HIS A 14 22.73 -18.08 -18.83
N PRO A 15 23.36 -19.18 -18.35
CA PRO A 15 24.81 -19.24 -18.19
C PRO A 15 25.56 -19.12 -19.53
N LYS A 16 24.97 -19.61 -20.62
CA LYS A 16 25.53 -19.55 -21.98
C LYS A 16 25.29 -18.22 -22.70
N LYS A 17 24.58 -17.26 -22.09
CA LYS A 17 24.23 -15.99 -22.74
C LYS A 17 25.03 -14.82 -22.14
N SER A 18 25.36 -13.85 -22.99
CA SER A 18 26.05 -12.64 -22.57
C SER A 18 25.19 -11.78 -21.63
N ILE A 19 25.83 -10.87 -20.87
CA ILE A 19 25.10 -9.92 -20.03
C ILE A 19 24.21 -9.01 -20.87
N THR A 20 24.71 -8.57 -22.02
CA THR A 20 23.97 -7.73 -22.97
C THR A 20 22.69 -8.42 -23.43
N TRP A 21 22.74 -9.72 -23.72
CA TRP A 21 21.56 -10.50 -24.08
C TRP A 21 20.55 -10.57 -22.93
N VAL A 22 21.03 -10.83 -21.70
CA VAL A 22 20.16 -10.87 -20.51
C VAL A 22 19.48 -9.53 -20.27
N ILE A 23 20.20 -8.42 -20.44
CA ILE A 23 19.65 -7.06 -20.33
C ILE A 23 18.56 -6.87 -21.39
N LYS A 24 18.86 -7.13 -22.66
CA LYS A 24 17.89 -6.99 -23.76
C LYS A 24 16.66 -7.90 -23.61
N LYS A 25 16.81 -9.07 -22.97
CA LYS A 25 15.73 -10.03 -22.77
C LYS A 25 14.73 -9.61 -21.69
N TYR A 26 15.22 -9.01 -20.61
CA TYR A 26 14.41 -8.75 -19.41
C TYR A 26 14.22 -7.26 -19.10
N TRP A 27 14.97 -6.35 -19.71
CA TRP A 27 14.79 -4.92 -19.53
C TRP A 27 14.27 -4.29 -20.82
N GLY A 28 13.21 -3.50 -20.69
CA GLY A 28 12.59 -2.79 -21.80
C GLY A 28 11.90 -1.51 -21.35
N THR A 29 11.17 -0.91 -22.29
CA THR A 29 10.45 0.35 -22.08
C THR A 29 8.97 0.11 -21.86
N ILE A 30 8.43 0.68 -20.78
CA ILE A 30 6.98 0.74 -20.50
C ILE A 30 6.64 2.18 -20.13
N GLY A 31 5.77 2.82 -20.93
CA GLY A 31 5.43 4.22 -20.77
C GLY A 31 6.66 5.12 -20.95
N LYS A 32 7.04 5.86 -19.89
CA LYS A 32 8.23 6.73 -19.87
C LYS A 32 9.47 6.04 -19.29
N ASP A 33 9.33 4.85 -18.71
CA ASP A 33 10.41 4.15 -18.02
C ASP A 33 11.11 3.16 -18.95
N ASN A 34 12.37 3.46 -19.31
CA ASN A 34 13.17 2.69 -20.28
C ASN A 34 13.93 1.49 -19.68
N TRP A 35 13.85 1.28 -18.37
CA TRP A 35 14.63 0.27 -17.64
C TRP A 35 13.74 -0.60 -16.75
N MET A 36 12.61 -1.04 -17.29
CA MET A 36 11.63 -1.86 -16.60
C MET A 36 11.97 -3.34 -16.73
N PHE A 37 12.04 -4.05 -15.60
CA PHE A 37 12.17 -5.50 -15.62
C PHE A 37 10.85 -6.15 -16.04
N MET A 38 10.86 -6.93 -17.11
CA MET A 38 9.65 -7.44 -17.76
C MET A 38 9.93 -8.76 -18.51
N THR A 39 8.89 -9.57 -18.67
CA THR A 39 8.90 -10.75 -19.57
C THR A 39 7.99 -10.54 -20.78
N GLY A 40 7.26 -9.42 -20.82
CA GLY A 40 6.38 -8.96 -21.90
C GLY A 40 5.70 -7.65 -21.48
N LYS A 41 5.00 -6.95 -22.40
CA LYS A 41 4.38 -5.64 -22.11
C LYS A 41 3.34 -5.71 -20.98
N GLU A 42 2.70 -6.85 -20.78
CA GLU A 42 1.68 -7.08 -19.76
C GLU A 42 2.29 -7.56 -18.41
N ASN A 43 3.51 -8.09 -18.44
CA ASN A 43 4.13 -8.74 -17.28
C ASN A 43 5.45 -8.05 -16.93
N TYR A 44 5.35 -7.06 -16.05
CA TYR A 44 6.46 -6.22 -15.62
C TYR A 44 6.45 -5.94 -14.13
N LEU A 45 7.62 -5.59 -13.60
CA LEU A 45 7.79 -5.22 -12.21
C LEU A 45 7.69 -3.69 -12.07
N PRO A 46 6.62 -3.14 -11.47
CA PRO A 46 6.50 -1.70 -11.28
C PRO A 46 7.60 -1.16 -10.36
N LEU A 47 8.04 0.06 -10.63
CA LEU A 47 9.01 0.76 -9.79
C LEU A 47 8.40 1.03 -8.41
N HIS A 48 9.17 0.83 -7.35
CA HIS A 48 8.71 1.15 -5.99
C HIS A 48 8.26 2.62 -5.87
N ALA A 49 8.91 3.53 -6.59
CA ALA A 49 8.58 4.96 -6.57
C ALA A 49 7.18 5.28 -7.16
N SER A 50 6.62 4.41 -8.00
CA SER A 50 5.29 4.64 -8.57
C SER A 50 4.15 4.30 -7.61
N THR A 51 4.44 3.53 -6.55
CA THR A 51 3.45 3.20 -5.52
C THR A 51 3.22 4.43 -4.64
N LYS A 52 1.99 4.92 -4.64
CA LYS A 52 1.59 6.09 -3.82
C LYS A 52 1.78 5.78 -2.34
N ILE A 53 2.43 6.70 -1.63
CA ILE A 53 2.57 6.61 -0.18
C ILE A 53 1.24 7.01 0.45
N VAL A 54 0.49 6.04 0.96
CA VAL A 54 -0.73 6.28 1.75
C VAL A 54 -0.34 6.53 3.20
N ARG A 55 -0.49 7.77 3.67
CA ARG A 55 -0.20 8.15 5.06
C ARG A 55 -1.44 7.87 5.91
N TYR A 56 -1.25 7.13 7.00
CA TYR A 56 -2.30 6.96 8.01
C TYR A 56 -2.28 8.15 8.99
N LYS A 57 -3.46 8.54 9.48
CA LYS A 57 -3.56 9.56 10.55
C LYS A 57 -3.21 8.90 11.89
N LYS A 58 -2.10 9.31 12.51
CA LYS A 58 -1.64 8.81 13.82
C LYS A 58 -2.73 8.89 14.87
N VAL A 59 -2.74 7.92 15.79
CA VAL A 59 -3.57 7.97 16.99
C VAL A 59 -3.24 9.21 17.81
N LYS A 60 -4.27 9.83 18.38
CA LYS A 60 -4.14 11.06 19.15
C LYS A 60 -3.54 10.68 20.50
N ASP A 61 -2.34 11.17 20.77
CA ASP A 61 -1.67 11.14 22.06
C ASP A 61 -1.79 9.79 22.79
N THR A 62 -2.45 9.79 23.96
CA THR A 62 -2.62 8.64 24.86
C THR A 62 -3.86 7.81 24.59
N LYS A 63 -4.58 8.05 23.46
CA LYS A 63 -5.80 7.32 23.16
C LYS A 63 -5.51 5.84 22.94
N SER A 64 -6.20 4.99 23.69
CA SER A 64 -6.13 3.53 23.60
C SER A 64 -7.48 3.01 23.12
N PRO A 65 -7.57 1.96 22.28
CA PRO A 65 -8.86 1.36 21.91
C PRO A 65 -9.77 1.05 23.11
N ASP A 66 -9.18 0.80 24.28
CA ASP A 66 -9.88 0.43 25.52
C ASP A 66 -10.09 1.64 26.47
N ASP A 67 -9.87 2.88 26.00
CA ASP A 67 -10.04 4.10 26.81
C ASP A 67 -11.49 4.57 26.95
N GLY A 68 -12.44 3.84 26.36
CA GLY A 68 -13.87 4.15 26.38
C GLY A 68 -14.30 5.33 25.52
N ASP A 69 -13.42 5.92 24.69
CA ASP A 69 -13.77 7.01 23.77
C ASP A 69 -14.46 6.46 22.52
N LEU A 70 -15.72 6.03 22.69
CA LEU A 70 -16.55 5.43 21.67
C LEU A 70 -16.71 6.33 20.43
N ILE A 71 -16.76 7.65 20.60
CA ILE A 71 -16.94 8.59 19.48
C ILE A 71 -15.67 8.63 18.63
N TYR A 72 -14.51 8.73 19.26
CA TYR A 72 -13.22 8.73 18.57
C TYR A 72 -12.95 7.39 17.86
N TRP A 73 -13.20 6.27 18.55
CA TRP A 73 -12.94 4.95 18.00
C TRP A 73 -13.98 4.50 16.99
N SER A 74 -15.27 4.81 17.13
CA SER A 74 -16.29 4.47 16.12
C SER A 74 -16.13 5.26 14.81
N THR A 75 -15.62 6.50 14.88
CA THR A 75 -15.37 7.30 13.67
C THR A 75 -14.12 6.83 12.94
N ARG A 76 -13.07 6.41 13.66
CA ARG A 76 -11.83 5.87 13.08
C ARG A 76 -11.91 4.38 12.70
N LEU A 77 -12.40 3.54 13.59
CA LEU A 77 -12.55 2.09 13.42
C LEU A 77 -13.95 1.80 12.90
N SER A 78 -14.05 1.20 11.72
CA SER A 78 -15.34 0.79 11.16
C SER A 78 -16.05 -0.31 11.98
N LYS A 79 -15.33 -0.98 12.88
CA LYS A 79 -15.84 -2.00 13.80
C LYS A 79 -15.18 -1.77 15.16
N HIS A 80 -15.97 -1.66 16.22
CA HIS A 80 -15.51 -1.57 17.60
C HIS A 80 -16.35 -2.53 18.44
N PRO A 81 -15.75 -3.34 19.35
CA PRO A 81 -16.49 -4.34 20.13
C PRO A 81 -17.65 -3.72 20.93
N GLU A 82 -17.47 -2.51 21.44
CA GLU A 82 -18.49 -1.81 22.22
C GLU A 82 -19.51 -1.04 21.38
N ALA A 83 -19.31 -0.92 20.06
CA ALA A 83 -20.21 -0.17 19.17
C ALA A 83 -20.83 -1.05 18.08
N THR A 84 -22.16 -1.19 18.13
CA THR A 84 -22.92 -1.87 17.08
C THR A 84 -22.73 -1.19 15.72
N SER A 85 -22.74 -1.95 14.62
CA SER A 85 -22.61 -1.45 13.24
C SER A 85 -23.56 -0.28 12.93
N ARG A 86 -24.79 -0.31 13.46
CA ARG A 86 -25.78 0.77 13.33
C ARG A 86 -25.33 2.07 14.01
N LYS A 87 -24.78 1.99 15.23
CA LYS A 87 -24.25 3.13 15.98
C LYS A 87 -23.04 3.73 15.28
N VAL A 88 -22.11 2.90 14.81
CA VAL A 88 -20.93 3.33 14.04
C VAL A 88 -21.34 4.07 12.76
N LYS A 89 -22.31 3.55 12.01
CA LYS A 89 -22.82 4.19 10.78
C LYS A 89 -23.50 5.53 11.07
N LEU A 90 -24.26 5.62 12.17
CA LEU A 90 -24.92 6.86 12.61
C LEU A 90 -23.88 7.93 13.00
N LEU A 91 -22.91 7.58 13.84
CA LEU A 91 -21.84 8.48 14.30
C LEU A 91 -20.98 8.98 13.14
N LYS A 92 -20.70 8.13 12.14
CA LYS A 92 -20.05 8.55 10.89
C LYS A 92 -20.88 9.55 10.10
N ARG A 93 -22.20 9.35 9.99
CA ARG A 93 -23.11 10.28 9.30
C ARG A 93 -23.19 11.63 10.03
N GLN A 94 -23.19 11.60 11.36
CA GLN A 94 -23.24 12.77 12.22
C GLN A 94 -21.86 13.43 12.44
N LYS A 95 -20.79 12.95 11.79
CA LYS A 95 -19.41 13.45 11.95
C LYS A 95 -18.93 13.50 13.42
N GLY A 96 -19.41 12.59 14.27
CA GLY A 96 -19.03 12.51 15.67
C GLY A 96 -19.68 13.56 16.60
N PHE A 97 -20.75 14.24 16.16
CA PHE A 97 -21.55 15.09 17.05
C PHE A 97 -22.53 14.24 17.88
N GLU A 98 -22.37 14.23 19.20
CA GLU A 98 -23.44 13.83 20.12
C GLU A 98 -24.45 14.97 20.20
N VAL A 99 -25.68 14.73 19.74
CA VAL A 99 -26.80 15.62 20.02
C VAL A 99 -27.26 15.28 21.43
N THR A 100 -26.74 15.99 22.43
CA THR A 100 -27.27 15.93 23.79
C THR A 100 -28.65 16.58 23.75
N VAL A 101 -29.71 15.76 23.73
CA VAL A 101 -31.07 16.25 23.94
C VAL A 101 -31.16 16.63 25.42
N ARG A 102 -31.31 17.92 25.68
CA ARG A 102 -31.63 18.49 26.99
C ARG A 102 -33.06 18.15 27.39
#